data_AF-I4VQX2-F1
#
_entry.id   AF-I4VQX2-F1
#
_cell.length_a   1.000
_cell.length_b   1.000
_cell.length_c   1.000
_cell.angle_alpha   90.00
_cell.angle_beta   90.00
_cell.angle_gamma   90.00
#
_symmetry.space_group_name_H-M   'P 1'
#
loop_
_entity.id
_entity.type
_entity.pdbx_description
1 polymer ?
#
loop_
_entity_poly.entity_id
_entity_poly.type
_entity_poly.pdbx_seq_one_letter_code
_entity_poly.pdbx_strand_id
1 'polypeptide(L)'
;MVAVAILFVLLTGLIDGHKGVAPLRLLIQPKFPLANALPGLLLGGLLLLLSRRLLWSFGLAYLLQAVLYGVNALKVENLGTPLMPADFRMVGQLRKGGFHLLAGYLPHSPWPYLALLAGLAAIIALWHFEPPLFARRTRGKRLV
;
A
#
# COMPACT_ATOMS: atom_id res chain seq x y z
N MET A 1 -13.03 -11.48 -4.78
CA MET A 1 -12.57 -10.10 -5.06
C MET A 1 -13.20 -9.09 -4.10
N VAL A 2 -14.54 -9.01 -4.02
CA VAL A 2 -15.23 -8.02 -3.15
C VAL A 2 -14.79 -8.10 -1.68
N ALA A 3 -14.72 -9.30 -1.10
CA ALA A 3 -14.25 -9.47 0.28
C ALA A 3 -12.83 -8.94 0.51
N VAL A 4 -11.91 -9.16 -0.44
CA VAL A 4 -10.53 -8.64 -0.37
C VAL A 4 -10.51 -7.12 -0.49
N ALA A 5 -11.37 -6.53 -1.34
CA ALA A 5 -11.49 -5.08 -1.45
C ALA A 5 -12.05 -4.46 -0.15
N ILE A 6 -13.07 -5.08 0.47
CA ILE A 6 -13.60 -4.62 1.77
C ILE A 6 -12.51 -4.72 2.84
N LEU A 7 -11.82 -5.85 2.93
CA LEU A 7 -10.71 -6.04 3.86
C LEU A 7 -9.63 -4.97 3.63
N PHE A 8 -9.28 -4.69 2.38
CA PHE A 8 -8.30 -3.66 2.03
C PHE A 8 -8.72 -2.27 2.53
N VAL A 9 -10.00 -1.89 2.38
CA VAL A 9 -10.52 -0.61 2.88
C VAL A 9 -10.42 -0.55 4.41
N LEU A 10 -10.82 -1.62 5.10
CA LEU A 10 -10.77 -1.68 6.56
C LEU A 10 -9.32 -1.59 7.06
N LEU A 11 -8.41 -2.33 6.45
CA LEU A 11 -6.98 -2.28 6.78
C LEU A 11 -6.40 -0.90 6.48
N THR A 12 -6.78 -0.25 5.37
CA THR A 12 -6.37 1.13 5.05
C THR A 12 -6.73 2.10 6.17
N GLY A 13 -7.95 2.01 6.70
CA GLY A 13 -8.39 2.85 7.81
C GLY A 13 -7.60 2.63 9.11
N LEU A 14 -7.08 1.41 9.33
CA LEU A 14 -6.23 1.11 10.48
C LEU A 14 -4.83 1.74 10.35
N ILE A 15 -4.21 1.68 9.17
CA ILE A 15 -2.87 2.26 8.97
C ILE A 15 -2.89 3.79 8.97
N ASP A 16 -3.94 4.40 8.44
CA ASP A 16 -4.05 5.87 8.42
C ASP A 16 -4.31 6.43 9.83
N GLY A 17 -5.07 5.71 10.67
CA GLY A 17 -5.28 6.07 12.07
C GLY A 17 -6.12 7.33 12.32
N HIS A 18 -6.49 8.08 11.28
CA HIS A 18 -7.33 9.26 11.38
C HIS A 18 -8.79 8.90 11.74
N LYS A 19 -9.38 9.65 12.68
CA LYS A 19 -10.75 9.42 13.19
C LYS A 19 -11.85 9.48 12.11
N GLY A 20 -11.59 10.18 11.00
CA GLY A 20 -12.51 10.30 9.87
C GLY A 20 -12.56 9.08 8.94
N VAL A 21 -11.53 8.22 9.00
CA VAL A 21 -11.39 7.04 8.13
C VAL A 21 -11.30 5.72 8.91
N ALA A 22 -11.52 5.77 10.23
CA ALA A 22 -11.54 4.59 11.08
C ALA A 22 -12.50 3.51 10.53
N PRO A 23 -12.21 2.21 10.73
CA PRO A 23 -13.01 1.12 10.11
C PRO A 23 -14.53 1.24 10.36
N LEU A 24 -14.93 1.64 11.56
CA LEU A 24 -16.34 1.80 11.93
C LEU A 24 -17.04 2.92 11.15
N ARG A 25 -16.30 3.93 10.68
CA ARG A 25 -16.84 5.01 9.83
C ARG A 25 -17.38 4.50 8.51
N LEU A 26 -17.00 3.30 8.06
CA LEU A 26 -17.56 2.70 6.85
C LEU A 26 -19.10 2.52 6.94
N LEU A 27 -19.64 2.31 8.14
CA LEU A 27 -21.08 2.13 8.36
C LEU A 27 -21.86 3.45 8.42
N ILE A 28 -21.19 4.54 8.78
CA ILE A 28 -21.83 5.85 9.05
C ILE A 28 -21.56 6.84 7.91
N GLN A 29 -20.32 6.86 7.41
CA GLN A 29 -19.83 7.77 6.38
C GLN A 29 -18.83 7.06 5.47
N PRO A 30 -19.29 6.17 4.57
CA PRO A 30 -18.43 5.31 3.75
C PRO A 30 -17.53 6.08 2.78
N LYS A 31 -17.91 7.30 2.41
CA LYS A 31 -17.20 8.10 1.40
C LYS A 31 -15.72 8.31 1.75
N PHE A 32 -15.39 8.61 3.01
CA PHE A 32 -14.01 8.91 3.39
C PHE A 32 -13.11 7.67 3.45
N PRO A 33 -13.47 6.57 4.15
CA PRO A 33 -12.69 5.32 4.08
C PRO A 33 -12.50 4.81 2.64
N LEU A 34 -13.53 4.90 1.80
CA LEU A 34 -13.45 4.48 0.40
C LEU A 34 -12.52 5.38 -0.42
N ALA A 35 -12.64 6.70 -0.30
CA ALA A 35 -11.77 7.64 -1.01
C ALA A 35 -10.30 7.44 -0.62
N ASN A 36 -10.04 7.16 0.65
CA ASN A 36 -8.70 6.92 1.17
C ASN A 36 -8.09 5.62 0.63
N ALA A 37 -8.89 4.56 0.52
CA ALA A 37 -8.46 3.27 -0.03
C ALA A 37 -8.43 3.24 -1.56
N LEU A 38 -9.07 4.19 -2.24
CA LEU A 38 -9.26 4.19 -3.70
C LEU A 38 -7.94 4.08 -4.48
N PRO A 39 -6.87 4.84 -4.19
CA PRO A 39 -5.62 4.72 -4.91
C PRO A 39 -5.02 3.31 -4.81
N GLY A 40 -5.04 2.72 -3.61
CA GLY A 40 -4.56 1.36 -3.38
C GLY A 40 -5.43 0.29 -4.03
N LEU A 41 -6.76 0.47 -4.01
CA LEU A 41 -7.70 -0.41 -4.72
C LEU A 41 -7.48 -0.40 -6.23
N LEU A 42 -7.24 0.78 -6.81
CA LEU A 42 -6.93 0.94 -8.24
C LEU A 42 -5.60 0.27 -8.60
N LEU A 43 -4.56 0.47 -7.78
CA LEU A 43 -3.26 -0.16 -7.97
C LEU A 43 -3.35 -1.69 -7.84
N GLY A 44 -4.02 -2.19 -6.80
CA GLY A 44 -4.25 -3.63 -6.60
C GLY A 44 -5.07 -4.24 -7.74
N GLY A 45 -6.08 -3.52 -8.24
CA GLY A 45 -6.84 -3.90 -9.43
C GLY A 45 -5.98 -3.98 -10.68
N LEU A 46 -5.12 -2.98 -10.92
CA LEU A 46 -4.18 -2.98 -12.05
C LEU A 46 -3.20 -4.15 -11.95
N LEU A 47 -2.58 -4.36 -10.79
CA LEU A 47 -1.69 -5.48 -10.54
C LEU A 47 -2.39 -6.83 -10.71
N LEU A 48 -3.67 -6.92 -10.32
CA LEU A 48 -4.48 -8.13 -10.52
C LEU A 48 -4.73 -8.38 -12.00
N LEU A 49 -5.00 -7.35 -12.79
CA LEU A 49 -5.17 -7.49 -14.24
C LEU A 49 -3.90 -8.03 -14.92
N LEU A 50 -2.73 -7.57 -14.45
CA LEU A 50 -1.42 -7.95 -15.00
C LEU A 50 -0.96 -9.34 -14.53
N SER A 51 -1.01 -9.59 -13.22
CA SER A 51 -0.47 -10.80 -12.59
C SER A 51 -1.48 -11.95 -12.49
N ARG A 52 -2.78 -11.61 -12.45
CA ARG A 52 -3.91 -12.52 -12.18
C ARG A 52 -3.85 -13.18 -10.81
N ARG A 53 -3.04 -12.69 -9.87
CA ARG A 53 -2.91 -13.21 -8.49
C ARG A 53 -3.55 -12.22 -7.54
N LEU A 54 -4.53 -12.66 -6.74
CA LEU A 54 -5.36 -11.77 -5.92
C LEU A 54 -4.61 -11.23 -4.73
N LEU A 55 -4.13 -12.14 -3.88
CA LEU A 55 -3.54 -11.81 -2.60
C LEU A 55 -2.20 -11.10 -2.81
N TRP A 56 -1.43 -11.53 -3.80
CA TRP A 56 -0.18 -10.88 -4.18
C TRP A 56 -0.40 -9.43 -4.64
N SER A 57 -1.40 -9.19 -5.50
CA SER A 57 -1.65 -7.85 -6.05
C SER A 57 -2.15 -6.87 -5.00
N PHE A 58 -3.17 -7.28 -4.22
CA PHE A 58 -3.72 -6.45 -3.16
C PHE A 58 -2.75 -6.33 -1.97
N GLY A 59 -1.99 -7.38 -1.67
CA GLY A 59 -0.95 -7.37 -0.65
C GLY A 59 0.18 -6.40 -1.01
N LEU A 60 0.67 -6.42 -2.25
CA LEU A 60 1.72 -5.51 -2.70
C LEU A 60 1.23 -4.05 -2.69
N ALA A 61 0.02 -3.80 -3.19
CA ALA A 61 -0.60 -2.48 -3.12
C ALA A 61 -0.74 -2.00 -1.67
N TYR A 62 -1.16 -2.88 -0.76
CA TYR A 62 -1.29 -2.57 0.66
C TYR A 62 0.06 -2.25 1.31
N LEU A 63 1.10 -3.03 1.01
CA LEU A 63 2.44 -2.81 1.55
C LEU A 63 3.00 -1.44 1.11
N LEU A 64 2.87 -1.10 -0.17
CA LEU A 64 3.28 0.20 -0.70
C LEU A 64 2.50 1.35 -0.04
N GLN A 65 1.20 1.17 0.10
CA GLN A 65 0.33 2.15 0.76
C GLN A 65 0.71 2.33 2.24
N ALA A 66 0.97 1.24 2.96
CA ALA A 66 1.42 1.27 4.36
C ALA A 66 2.74 2.02 4.52
N VAL A 67 3.69 1.85 3.59
CA VAL A 67 4.94 2.63 3.56
C VAL A 67 4.65 4.12 3.39
N LEU A 68 3.78 4.49 2.46
CA LEU A 68 3.43 5.90 2.24
C LEU A 68 2.76 6.54 3.48
N TYR A 69 1.80 5.84 4.10
CA TYR A 69 1.19 6.33 5.35
C TYR A 69 2.19 6.39 6.50
N GLY A 70 3.10 5.41 6.61
CA GLY A 70 4.17 5.44 7.61
C GLY A 70 5.11 6.64 7.43
N VAL A 71 5.54 6.91 6.20
CA VAL A 71 6.36 8.10 5.89
C VAL A 71 5.58 9.39 6.19
N ASN A 72 4.29 9.44 5.84
CA ASN A 72 3.44 10.59 6.16
C ASN A 72 3.32 10.79 7.68
N ALA A 73 3.11 9.72 8.45
CA ALA A 73 3.02 9.79 9.91
C ALA A 73 4.32 10.31 10.52
N LEU A 74 5.48 9.81 10.07
CA LEU A 74 6.79 10.31 10.49
C LEU A 74 6.94 11.79 10.15
N LYS A 75 6.49 12.22 8.97
CA LYS A 75 6.55 13.63 8.59
C LYS A 75 5.68 14.51 9.48
N VAL A 76 4.45 14.08 9.77
CA VAL A 76 3.53 14.80 10.67
C VAL A 76 4.10 14.88 12.08
N GLU A 77 4.67 13.80 12.59
CA GLU A 77 5.28 13.76 13.93
C GLU A 77 6.50 14.70 14.04
N ASN A 78 7.35 14.74 13.03
CA ASN A 78 8.61 15.50 13.07
C ASN A 78 8.48 16.96 12.61
N LEU A 79 7.57 17.25 11.67
CA LEU A 79 7.48 18.55 10.99
C LEU A 79 6.10 19.21 11.13
N GLY A 80 5.13 18.55 11.78
CA GLY A 80 3.78 19.08 11.99
C GLY A 80 2.96 19.27 10.71
N THR A 81 3.47 18.83 9.56
CA THR A 81 2.83 19.03 8.24
C THR A 81 2.69 17.69 7.50
N PRO A 82 1.53 17.44 6.86
CA PRO A 82 1.32 16.23 6.10
C PRO A 82 2.18 16.20 4.83
N LEU A 83 2.26 15.01 4.22
CA LEU A 83 2.91 14.79 2.94
C LEU A 83 2.15 15.54 1.83
N MET A 84 2.85 16.41 1.13
CA MET A 84 2.35 17.29 0.08
C MET A 84 3.00 16.90 -1.26
N PRO A 85 2.32 17.09 -2.40
CA PRO A 85 2.91 16.83 -3.72
C PRO A 85 4.24 17.56 -3.97
N ALA A 86 4.42 18.74 -3.36
CA ALA A 86 5.65 19.52 -3.47
C ALA A 86 6.86 18.83 -2.83
N ASP A 87 6.67 17.99 -1.81
CA ASP A 87 7.78 17.30 -1.13
C ASP A 87 8.46 16.28 -2.04
N PHE A 88 7.71 15.67 -2.96
CA PHE A 88 8.25 14.73 -3.94
C PHE A 88 9.18 15.42 -4.95
N ARG A 89 9.07 16.75 -5.13
CA ARG A 89 10.01 17.50 -5.98
C ARG A 89 11.39 17.63 -5.32
N MET A 90 11.44 17.62 -3.98
CA MET A 90 12.70 17.65 -3.22
C MET A 90 13.42 16.29 -3.19
N VAL A 91 12.75 15.20 -3.56
CA VAL A 91 13.40 13.87 -3.66
C VAL A 91 14.55 13.87 -4.66
N GLY A 92 14.48 14.69 -5.72
CA GLY A 92 15.60 14.89 -6.66
C GLY A 92 16.82 15.58 -6.03
N GLN A 93 16.67 16.25 -4.89
CA GLN A 93 17.74 16.97 -4.18
C GLN A 93 18.45 16.09 -3.13
N LEU A 94 17.91 14.90 -2.82
CA LEU A 94 18.48 13.97 -1.83
C LEU A 94 19.86 13.44 -2.18
N ARG A 95 20.23 13.47 -3.47
CA ARG A 95 21.53 13.00 -3.97
C ARG A 95 22.74 13.82 -3.47
N LYS A 96 22.51 14.96 -2.80
CA LYS A 96 23.56 15.88 -2.32
C LYS A 96 23.72 15.91 -0.79
N GLY A 97 23.40 14.83 -0.07
CA GLY A 97 23.68 14.71 1.37
C GLY A 97 22.47 14.78 2.31
N GLY A 98 21.24 14.94 1.78
CA GLY A 98 20.01 14.92 2.58
C GLY A 98 19.70 13.58 3.27
N PHE A 99 20.39 12.50 2.87
CA PHE A 99 20.22 11.17 3.45
C PHE A 99 20.58 11.11 4.94
N HIS A 100 21.58 11.89 5.38
CA HIS A 100 21.99 11.95 6.78
C HIS A 100 20.96 12.64 7.67
N LEU A 101 20.23 13.63 7.12
CA LEU A 101 19.13 14.29 7.82
C LEU A 101 17.89 13.38 7.89
N LEU A 102 17.61 12.62 6.82
CA LEU A 102 16.51 11.65 6.81
C LEU A 102 16.71 10.50 7.80
N ALA A 103 17.94 10.01 7.96
CA ALA A 103 18.24 8.94 8.90
C ALA A 103 17.91 9.32 10.36
N GLY A 104 17.96 10.61 10.71
CA GLY A 104 17.58 11.09 12.05
C GLY A 104 16.08 11.04 12.34
N TYR A 105 15.24 11.03 11.30
CA TYR A 105 13.78 10.96 11.43
C TYR A 105 13.23 9.53 11.42
N LEU A 106 14.09 8.54 11.21
CA LEU A 106 13.69 7.14 11.16
C LEU A 106 13.29 6.64 12.57
N PRO A 107 12.28 5.75 12.67
CA PRO A 107 11.94 5.15 13.94
C PRO A 107 13.16 4.49 14.59
N HIS A 108 13.40 4.78 15.87
CA HIS A 108 14.45 4.13 16.64
C HIS A 108 14.02 2.71 17.09
N SER A 109 12.72 2.45 17.10
CA SER A 109 12.14 1.15 17.40
C SER A 109 12.38 0.15 16.26
N PRO A 110 12.72 -1.12 16.54
CA PRO A 110 12.93 -2.14 15.52
C PRO A 110 11.63 -2.61 14.86
N TRP A 111 10.48 -2.40 15.51
CA TRP A 111 9.19 -2.97 15.11
C TRP A 111 8.73 -2.60 13.69
N PRO A 112 8.81 -1.33 13.23
CA PRO A 112 8.42 -0.97 11.87
C PRO A 112 9.25 -1.67 10.79
N TYR A 113 10.55 -1.86 11.03
CA TYR A 113 11.44 -2.54 10.10
C TYR A 113 11.15 -4.05 10.06
N LEU A 114 10.90 -4.67 11.21
CA LEU A 114 10.49 -6.08 11.27
C LEU A 114 9.16 -6.31 10.56
N ALA A 115 8.19 -5.41 10.75
CA ALA A 115 6.91 -5.46 10.04
C ALA A 115 7.09 -5.34 8.52
N LEU A 116 8.00 -4.45 8.07
CA LEU A 116 8.30 -4.27 6.65
C LEU A 116 9.01 -5.50 6.05
N LEU A 117 9.96 -6.09 6.77
CA LEU A 117 10.62 -7.34 6.38
C LEU A 117 9.63 -8.50 6.31
N ALA A 118 8.75 -8.63 7.30
CA ALA A 118 7.71 -9.65 7.31
C ALA A 118 6.73 -9.47 6.15
N GLY A 119 6.33 -8.23 5.87
CA GLY A 119 5.51 -7.88 4.70
C GLY A 119 6.18 -8.28 3.39
N LEU A 120 7.45 -7.94 3.21
CA LEU A 120 8.21 -8.30 2.01
C LEU A 120 8.33 -9.82 1.85
N ALA A 121 8.64 -10.54 2.93
CA ALA A 121 8.70 -12.00 2.93
C ALA A 121 7.35 -12.62 2.54
N ALA A 122 6.24 -12.08 3.04
CA ALA A 122 4.89 -12.51 2.66
C ALA A 122 4.61 -12.27 1.17
N ILE A 123 5.01 -11.13 0.61
CA ILE A 123 4.87 -10.86 -0.84
C ILE A 123 5.68 -11.85 -1.68
N ILE A 124 6.91 -12.17 -1.26
CA ILE A 124 7.76 -13.15 -1.96
C ILE A 124 7.13 -14.54 -1.87
N ALA A 125 6.63 -14.94 -0.71
CA ALA A 125 5.94 -16.21 -0.52
C ALA A 125 4.68 -16.29 -1.41
N LEU A 126 3.84 -15.26 -1.42
CA LEU A 126 2.65 -15.20 -2.28
C LEU A 126 3.01 -15.26 -3.77
N TRP A 127 4.12 -14.64 -4.18
CA TRP A 127 4.61 -14.74 -5.55
C TRP A 127 4.96 -16.18 -5.94
N HIS A 128 5.47 -16.97 -5.01
CA HIS A 128 5.84 -18.35 -5.29
C HIS A 128 4.63 -19.29 -5.21
N PHE A 129 3.80 -19.14 -4.19
CA PHE A 129 2.77 -20.13 -3.84
C PHE A 129 1.36 -19.81 -4.36
N GLU A 130 1.02 -18.55 -4.66
CA GLU A 130 -0.37 -18.22 -5.05
C GLU A 130 -0.63 -18.54 -6.53
N PRO A 131 -1.53 -19.49 -6.86
CA PRO A 131 -1.88 -19.74 -8.25
C PRO A 131 -2.64 -18.55 -8.87
N PRO A 132 -2.51 -18.30 -10.18
CA PRO A 132 -3.29 -17.27 -10.85
C PRO A 132 -4.79 -17.61 -10.83
N LEU A 133 -5.61 -16.68 -10.36
CA LEU A 133 -7.08 -16.80 -10.28
C LEU A 133 -7.74 -17.08 -11.64
N PHE A 134 -7.20 -16.49 -12.70
CA PHE A 134 -7.77 -16.60 -14.03
C PHE A 134 -6.84 -17.43 -14.91
N ALA A 135 -7.36 -18.55 -15.42
CA ALA A 135 -6.67 -19.37 -16.41
C ALA A 135 -6.12 -18.48 -17.54
N ARG A 136 -4.85 -18.65 -17.91
CA ARG A 136 -4.30 -18.03 -19.13
C ARG A 136 -5.27 -18.39 -20.24
N ARG A 137 -5.86 -17.38 -20.90
CA ARG A 137 -6.68 -17.63 -22.09
C ARG A 137 -5.78 -18.46 -23.00
N THR A 138 -6.16 -19.70 -23.26
CA THR A 138 -5.59 -20.48 -24.35
C THR A 138 -5.68 -19.55 -25.55
N ARG A 139 -4.54 -19.10 -26.08
CA ARG A 139 -4.52 -18.44 -27.40
C ARG A 139 -5.26 -19.41 -28.29
N GLY A 140 -6.44 -19.01 -28.76
CA GLY A 140 -7.28 -19.86 -29.59
C GLY A 140 -6.38 -20.47 -30.64
N LYS A 141 -6.21 -21.79 -30.60
CA LYS A 141 -5.61 -22.48 -31.74
C LYS A 141 -6.47 -22.05 -32.91
N ARG A 142 -5.88 -21.37 -33.89
CA ARG A 142 -6.55 -21.18 -35.19
C ARG A 142 -7.03 -22.58 -35.59
N LEU A 143 -8.32 -22.72 -35.82
CA LEU A 143 -8.85 -23.85 -36.56
C LEU A 143 -8.11 -23.82 -37.90
N VAL A 144 -7.23 -24.79 -38.10
CA VAL A 144 -6.62 -25.10 -39.41
C VAL A 144 -7.50 -26.17 -40.02
#